data_AF-F3API4-F1
#
_entry.id   AF-F3API4-F1
#
_cell.length_a   1.000
_cell.length_b   1.000
_cell.length_c   1.000
_cell.angle_alpha   90.00
_cell.angle_beta   90.00
_cell.angle_gamma   90.00
#
_symmetry.space_group_name_H-M   'P 1'
#
loop_
_entity.id
_entity.type
_entity.pdbx_description
1 polymer ?
#
loop_
_entity_poly.entity_id
_entity_poly.type
_entity_poly.pdbx_seq_one_letter_code
_entity_poly.pdbx_strand_id
1 'polypeptide(L)'
;MDRELIFQTAEEISRGSEIAISNGCLKDVAAIFGLHIGNILGKEIPTGTLIFPRACCMASFDKFIICVKGQSCHGSTPEKGVDPVNIAAHLLIALQTIQTREISGTASSVITVGKITGGTQYNVIPDQVVWEGTIRALDETVRQYIARRIKELAVAISAMFGGSCECEIIWGAPR
;
A
#
# COMPACT_ATOMS: atom_id res chain seq x y z
N MET A 1 34.88 16.33 -15.31
CA MET A 1 33.64 15.67 -14.86
C MET A 1 33.92 15.15 -13.47
N ASP A 2 33.36 15.82 -12.49
CA ASP A 2 33.46 15.39 -11.10
C ASP A 2 32.60 14.14 -10.89
N ARG A 3 33.04 13.27 -9.99
CA ARG A 3 32.37 12.01 -9.68
C ARG A 3 32.18 11.94 -8.18
N GLU A 4 30.96 11.70 -7.76
CA GLU A 4 30.62 11.54 -6.35
C GLU A 4 30.25 10.08 -6.07
N LEU A 5 30.61 9.61 -4.87
CA LEU A 5 30.25 8.29 -4.38
C LEU A 5 29.28 8.45 -3.21
N ILE A 6 28.08 7.88 -3.34
CA ILE A 6 27.04 7.95 -2.32
C ILE A 6 26.92 6.58 -1.64
N PHE A 7 27.27 6.52 -0.36
CA PHE A 7 27.07 5.33 0.47
C PHE A 7 25.77 5.48 1.26
N GLN A 8 24.66 5.10 0.64
CA GLN A 8 23.33 5.20 1.24
C GLN A 8 23.14 4.13 2.33
N THR A 9 22.64 4.53 3.51
CA THR A 9 22.21 3.63 4.60
C THR A 9 20.69 3.42 4.57
N ALA A 10 20.13 2.52 5.40
CA ALA A 10 18.68 2.39 5.59
C ALA A 10 17.84 2.15 4.31
N GLU A 11 18.37 1.37 3.35
CA GLU A 11 17.67 0.97 2.12
C GLU A 11 16.50 0.01 2.41
N GLU A 12 16.71 -1.00 3.27
CA GLU A 12 15.73 -2.04 3.62
C GLU A 12 14.42 -1.50 4.23
N ILE A 13 14.45 -0.28 4.77
CA ILE A 13 13.27 0.41 5.32
C ILE A 13 12.82 1.59 4.44
N SER A 14 13.43 1.74 3.27
CA SER A 14 13.13 2.76 2.25
C SER A 14 13.25 4.21 2.76
N ARG A 15 14.22 4.50 3.65
CA ARG A 15 14.43 5.86 4.20
C ARG A 15 15.74 6.52 3.79
N GLY A 16 16.74 5.72 3.42
CA GLY A 16 18.09 6.22 3.12
C GLY A 16 18.16 7.30 2.06
N SER A 17 17.48 7.08 0.94
CA SER A 17 17.55 7.95 -0.23
C SER A 17 16.94 9.33 0.06
N GLU A 18 15.80 9.38 0.72
CA GLU A 18 15.14 10.62 1.16
C GLU A 18 16.06 11.46 2.06
N ILE A 19 16.75 10.82 3.00
CA ILE A 19 17.71 11.47 3.90
C ILE A 19 18.93 11.99 3.12
N ALA A 20 19.50 11.17 2.22
CA ALA A 20 20.65 11.59 1.40
C ALA A 20 20.30 12.80 0.51
N ILE A 21 19.13 12.77 -0.13
CA ILE A 21 18.65 13.87 -0.98
C ILE A 21 18.45 15.14 -0.17
N SER A 22 17.80 15.06 0.99
CA SER A 22 17.56 16.23 1.85
C SER A 22 18.84 16.85 2.40
N ASN A 23 19.91 16.06 2.57
CA ASN A 23 21.24 16.54 2.91
C ASN A 23 22.05 17.10 1.72
N GLY A 24 21.45 17.16 0.54
CA GLY A 24 22.06 17.78 -0.64
C GLY A 24 22.97 16.85 -1.45
N CYS A 25 22.96 15.53 -1.23
CA CYS A 25 23.80 14.57 -1.96
C CYS A 25 23.55 14.53 -3.48
N LEU A 26 22.46 15.12 -3.97
CA LEU A 26 22.18 15.23 -5.41
C LEU A 26 22.30 16.65 -5.95
N LYS A 27 22.84 17.59 -5.16
CA LYS A 27 23.05 18.96 -5.62
C LYS A 27 24.07 18.96 -6.75
N ASP A 28 23.74 19.61 -7.86
CA ASP A 28 24.59 19.70 -9.06
C ASP A 28 24.94 18.34 -9.72
N VAL A 29 24.21 17.26 -9.39
CA VAL A 29 24.37 15.93 -10.00
C VAL A 29 23.57 15.81 -11.30
N ALA A 30 24.25 15.57 -12.42
CA ALA A 30 23.62 15.43 -13.74
C ALA A 30 23.04 14.04 -14.02
N ALA A 31 23.60 13.00 -13.41
CA ALA A 31 23.14 11.62 -13.55
C ALA A 31 23.55 10.78 -12.33
N ILE A 32 22.71 9.82 -11.96
CA ILE A 32 22.96 8.85 -10.89
C ILE A 32 22.96 7.43 -11.45
N PHE A 33 23.86 6.59 -10.95
CA PHE A 33 23.94 5.17 -11.30
C PHE A 33 23.87 4.36 -10.01
N GLY A 34 23.01 3.34 -9.99
CA GLY A 34 22.92 2.35 -8.92
C GLY A 34 23.21 0.96 -9.46
N LEU A 35 23.77 0.09 -8.61
CA LEU A 35 23.97 -1.33 -8.92
C LEU A 35 23.33 -2.16 -7.83
N HIS A 36 22.53 -3.15 -8.22
CA HIS A 36 22.00 -4.16 -7.32
C HIS A 36 22.46 -5.53 -7.80
N ILE A 37 23.01 -6.33 -6.90
CA ILE A 37 23.40 -7.72 -7.19
C ILE A 37 22.25 -8.63 -6.75
N GLY A 38 21.73 -9.45 -7.65
CA GLY A 38 20.66 -10.38 -7.31
C GLY A 38 19.92 -10.90 -8.53
N ASN A 39 18.84 -11.61 -8.26
CA ASN A 39 17.99 -12.28 -9.24
C ASN A 39 16.63 -11.58 -9.42
N ILE A 40 16.59 -10.25 -9.22
CA ILE A 40 15.37 -9.42 -9.27
C ILE A 40 14.58 -9.64 -10.58
N LEU A 41 15.28 -9.85 -11.70
CA LEU A 41 14.68 -10.02 -13.02
C LEU A 41 14.46 -11.48 -13.44
N GLY A 42 14.95 -12.45 -12.65
CA GLY A 42 14.93 -13.86 -13.01
C GLY A 42 16.02 -14.67 -12.31
N LYS A 43 15.71 -15.90 -11.88
CA LYS A 43 16.67 -16.80 -11.22
C LYS A 43 17.60 -17.50 -12.21
N GLU A 44 17.19 -17.52 -13.46
CA GLU A 44 17.85 -18.14 -14.60
C GLU A 44 18.97 -17.28 -15.21
N ILE A 45 19.12 -16.03 -14.76
CA ILE A 45 20.15 -15.12 -15.26
C ILE A 45 21.55 -15.59 -14.78
N PRO A 46 22.49 -15.86 -15.70
CA PRO A 46 23.84 -16.31 -15.33
C PRO A 46 24.64 -15.25 -14.56
N THR A 47 25.45 -15.69 -13.59
CA THR A 47 26.44 -14.83 -12.91
C THR A 47 27.38 -14.17 -13.91
N GLY A 48 27.69 -12.88 -13.68
CA GLY A 48 28.51 -12.07 -14.59
C GLY A 48 27.72 -11.32 -15.66
N THR A 49 26.39 -11.48 -15.69
CA THR A 49 25.51 -10.72 -16.59
C THR A 49 25.16 -9.36 -16.00
N LEU A 50 25.36 -8.28 -16.76
CA LEU A 50 24.83 -6.94 -16.44
C LEU A 50 23.57 -6.68 -17.26
N ILE A 51 22.49 -6.26 -16.58
CA ILE A 51 21.20 -5.96 -17.23
C ILE A 51 20.83 -4.51 -16.94
N PHE A 52 20.39 -3.80 -17.98
CA PHE A 52 19.93 -2.41 -17.92
C PHE A 52 18.47 -2.34 -18.35
N PRO A 53 17.50 -2.39 -17.41
CA PRO A 53 16.09 -2.22 -17.71
C PRO A 53 15.85 -0.86 -18.39
N ARG A 54 15.10 -0.85 -19.50
CA ARG A 54 14.75 0.41 -20.21
C ARG A 54 13.64 1.22 -19.52
N ALA A 55 13.00 0.64 -18.50
CA ALA A 55 11.90 1.23 -17.75
C ALA A 55 11.94 0.75 -16.29
N CYS A 56 10.92 1.13 -15.51
CA CYS A 56 10.74 0.72 -14.12
C CYS A 56 10.96 -0.80 -13.93
N CYS A 57 11.90 -1.16 -13.05
CA CYS A 57 12.27 -2.55 -12.78
C CYS A 57 11.71 -3.09 -11.46
N MET A 58 11.20 -2.22 -10.58
CA MET A 58 10.67 -2.58 -9.27
C MET A 58 9.42 -1.75 -8.97
N ALA A 59 8.40 -2.39 -8.42
CA ALA A 59 7.17 -1.69 -8.04
C ALA A 59 7.35 -0.84 -6.79
N SER A 60 6.55 0.22 -6.68
CA SER A 60 6.40 0.95 -5.42
C SER A 60 5.90 0.00 -4.32
N PHE A 61 6.23 0.29 -3.06
CA PHE A 61 5.69 -0.42 -1.90
C PHE A 61 5.02 0.59 -0.99
N ASP A 62 3.71 0.48 -0.78
CA ASP A 62 2.99 1.32 0.17
C ASP A 62 2.20 0.47 1.15
N LYS A 63 1.99 0.98 2.36
CA LYS A 63 1.11 0.38 3.36
C LYS A 63 -0.15 1.22 3.47
N PHE A 64 -1.30 0.55 3.61
CA PHE A 64 -2.53 1.21 4.04
C PHE A 64 -3.02 0.61 5.34
N ILE A 65 -3.63 1.47 6.16
CA ILE A 65 -4.32 1.09 7.39
C ILE A 65 -5.74 1.63 7.29
N ILE A 66 -6.73 0.76 7.47
CA ILE A 66 -8.15 1.15 7.49
C ILE A 66 -8.72 0.73 8.83
N CYS A 67 -9.23 1.68 9.60
CA CYS A 67 -9.98 1.44 10.82
C CYS A 67 -11.46 1.69 10.54
N VAL A 68 -12.24 0.62 10.39
CA VAL A 68 -13.68 0.66 10.25
C VAL A 68 -14.30 0.74 11.64
N LYS A 69 -15.11 1.77 11.90
CA LYS A 69 -15.73 2.06 13.19
C LYS A 69 -17.24 1.88 13.12
N GLY A 70 -17.78 1.20 14.12
CA GLY A 70 -19.20 0.98 14.33
C GLY A 70 -19.58 1.29 15.78
N GLN A 71 -20.52 0.53 16.33
CA GLN A 71 -20.99 0.67 17.70
C GLN A 71 -21.23 -0.72 18.28
N SER A 72 -20.53 -1.03 19.37
CA SER A 72 -20.62 -2.34 20.00
C SER A 72 -22.00 -2.60 20.59
N CYS A 73 -22.48 -3.84 20.47
CA CYS A 73 -23.68 -4.32 21.11
C CYS A 73 -23.63 -5.84 21.35
N HIS A 74 -24.57 -6.35 22.13
CA HIS A 74 -24.72 -7.80 22.30
C HIS A 74 -25.13 -8.45 20.98
N GLY A 75 -24.55 -9.60 20.63
CA GLY A 75 -24.78 -10.28 19.34
C GLY A 75 -26.23 -10.69 19.09
N SER A 76 -27.07 -10.74 20.14
CA SER A 76 -28.51 -11.02 20.03
C SER A 76 -29.39 -9.79 19.87
N THR A 77 -28.84 -8.58 19.96
CA THR A 77 -29.57 -7.31 19.77
C THR A 77 -28.81 -6.41 18.80
N PRO A 78 -28.58 -6.87 17.55
CA PRO A 78 -27.77 -6.15 16.57
C PRO A 78 -28.34 -4.77 16.21
N GLU A 79 -29.66 -4.58 16.31
CA GLU A 79 -30.36 -3.32 16.04
C GLU A 79 -29.95 -2.16 16.97
N LYS A 80 -29.23 -2.45 18.06
CA LYS A 80 -28.72 -1.46 19.02
C LYS A 80 -27.31 -0.96 18.72
N GLY A 81 -26.69 -1.44 17.65
CA GLY A 81 -25.33 -1.08 17.27
C GLY A 81 -25.13 -0.97 15.77
N VAL A 82 -23.86 -0.88 15.37
CA VAL A 82 -23.43 -0.86 13.97
C VAL A 82 -22.29 -1.84 13.86
N ASP A 83 -22.43 -2.86 13.00
CA ASP A 83 -21.48 -3.97 12.90
C ASP A 83 -20.29 -3.64 11.98
N PRO A 84 -19.10 -3.33 12.52
CA PRO A 84 -17.93 -3.03 11.69
C PRO A 84 -17.35 -4.28 11.01
N VAL A 85 -17.65 -5.50 11.46
CA VAL A 85 -17.24 -6.75 10.80
C VAL A 85 -17.99 -6.91 9.48
N ASN A 86 -19.29 -6.67 9.49
CA ASN A 86 -20.09 -6.69 8.27
C ASN A 86 -19.65 -5.61 7.28
N ILE A 87 -19.42 -4.38 7.76
CA ILE A 87 -18.90 -3.27 6.94
C ILE A 87 -17.57 -3.65 6.29
N ALA A 88 -16.65 -4.18 7.10
CA ALA A 88 -15.36 -4.64 6.65
C ALA A 88 -15.52 -5.71 5.55
N ALA A 89 -16.35 -6.74 5.73
CA ALA A 89 -16.55 -7.77 4.72
C ALA A 89 -17.00 -7.20 3.37
N HIS A 90 -17.95 -6.25 3.37
CA HIS A 90 -18.40 -5.58 2.16
C HIS A 90 -17.33 -4.69 1.52
N LEU A 91 -16.55 -3.97 2.34
CA LEU A 91 -15.41 -3.20 1.86
C LEU A 91 -14.36 -4.10 1.18
N LEU A 92 -14.17 -5.33 1.65
CA LEU A 92 -13.10 -6.22 1.17
C LEU A 92 -13.42 -6.69 -0.25
N ILE A 93 -14.69 -7.01 -0.48
CA ILE A 93 -15.24 -7.36 -1.78
C ILE A 93 -15.16 -6.14 -2.71
N ALA A 94 -15.57 -4.96 -2.23
CA ALA A 94 -15.56 -3.75 -3.03
C ALA A 94 -14.15 -3.30 -3.43
N LEU A 95 -13.14 -3.48 -2.58
CA LEU A 95 -11.74 -3.14 -2.93
C LEU A 95 -11.26 -3.86 -4.19
N GLN A 96 -11.79 -5.06 -4.48
CA GLN A 96 -11.42 -5.81 -5.70
C GLN A 96 -11.87 -5.11 -6.99
N THR A 97 -12.85 -4.21 -6.93
CA THR A 97 -13.32 -3.48 -8.11
C THR A 97 -12.27 -2.49 -8.60
N ILE A 98 -11.43 -1.93 -7.72
CA ILE A 98 -10.33 -1.04 -8.13
C ILE A 98 -9.46 -1.77 -9.16
N GLN A 99 -8.94 -2.95 -8.79
CA GLN A 99 -8.04 -3.71 -9.66
C GLN A 99 -8.74 -4.26 -10.91
N THR A 100 -10.01 -4.64 -10.82
CA THR A 100 -10.70 -5.38 -11.90
C THR A 100 -11.56 -4.51 -12.82
N ARG A 101 -11.89 -3.28 -12.43
CA ARG A 101 -12.82 -2.40 -13.15
C ARG A 101 -12.30 -0.98 -13.34
N GLU A 102 -11.40 -0.51 -12.48
CA GLU A 102 -10.92 0.88 -12.53
C GLU A 102 -9.50 1.01 -13.09
N ILE A 103 -8.63 0.02 -12.89
CA ILE A 103 -7.28 -0.01 -13.43
C ILE A 103 -7.24 -0.71 -14.79
N SER A 104 -6.48 -0.15 -15.75
CA SER A 104 -6.23 -0.79 -17.04
C SER A 104 -5.65 -2.19 -16.85
N GLY A 105 -6.15 -3.19 -17.58
CA GLY A 105 -5.62 -4.55 -17.51
C GLY A 105 -4.16 -4.69 -17.95
N THR A 106 -3.61 -3.68 -18.63
CA THR A 106 -2.18 -3.62 -19.00
C THR A 106 -1.31 -2.87 -17.98
N ALA A 107 -1.92 -2.18 -17.01
CA ALA A 107 -1.19 -1.51 -15.94
C ALA A 107 -0.96 -2.48 -14.78
N SER A 108 0.30 -2.71 -14.43
CA SER A 108 0.64 -3.61 -13.33
C SER A 108 0.47 -2.94 -11.97
N SER A 109 -0.46 -3.46 -11.19
CA SER A 109 -0.67 -3.10 -9.78
C SER A 109 -1.17 -4.29 -8.98
N VAL A 110 -0.97 -4.24 -7.66
CA VAL A 110 -1.47 -5.23 -6.71
C VAL A 110 -1.99 -4.50 -5.47
N ILE A 111 -3.15 -4.91 -4.99
CA ILE A 111 -3.71 -4.49 -3.69
C ILE A 111 -3.90 -5.76 -2.87
N THR A 112 -3.28 -5.83 -1.69
CA THR A 112 -3.40 -6.99 -0.81
C THR A 112 -3.77 -6.54 0.59
N VAL A 113 -4.84 -7.11 1.16
CA VAL A 113 -5.13 -7.02 2.60
C VAL A 113 -4.39 -8.17 3.27
N GLY A 114 -3.37 -7.86 4.07
CA GLY A 114 -2.51 -8.86 4.71
C GLY A 114 -2.94 -9.21 6.14
N LYS A 115 -3.67 -8.31 6.79
CA LYS A 115 -4.12 -8.48 8.17
C LYS A 115 -5.49 -7.84 8.37
N ILE A 116 -6.35 -8.55 9.09
CA ILE A 116 -7.65 -8.08 9.57
C ILE A 116 -7.71 -8.42 11.07
N THR A 117 -8.12 -7.47 11.89
CA THR A 117 -8.26 -7.67 13.35
C THR A 117 -9.50 -6.93 13.85
N GLY A 118 -10.35 -7.60 14.62
CA GLY A 118 -11.52 -7.01 15.25
C GLY A 118 -12.28 -8.03 16.09
N GLY A 119 -12.99 -7.55 17.12
CA GLY A 119 -13.65 -8.43 18.08
C GLY A 119 -12.71 -9.03 19.12
N THR A 120 -13.28 -9.37 20.27
CA THR A 120 -12.59 -10.10 21.36
C THR A 120 -13.43 -11.26 21.90
N GLN A 121 -14.72 -11.32 21.56
CA GLN A 121 -15.69 -12.32 22.02
C GLN A 121 -16.60 -12.71 20.85
N TYR A 122 -17.04 -13.96 20.81
CA TYR A 122 -17.86 -14.48 19.71
C TYR A 122 -19.32 -13.99 19.75
N ASN A 123 -19.81 -13.52 20.90
CA ASN A 123 -21.20 -13.10 21.14
C ASN A 123 -21.36 -11.57 21.29
N VAL A 124 -20.35 -10.80 20.92
CA VAL A 124 -20.35 -9.33 20.97
C VAL A 124 -19.98 -8.78 19.61
N ILE A 125 -20.78 -7.86 19.09
CA ILE A 125 -20.42 -7.06 17.92
C ILE A 125 -19.38 -6.03 18.39
N PRO A 126 -18.17 -5.97 17.80
CA PRO A 126 -17.14 -5.02 18.22
C PRO A 126 -17.50 -3.58 17.85
N ASP A 127 -16.76 -2.64 18.42
CA ASP A 127 -16.80 -1.22 18.07
C ASP A 127 -15.95 -0.88 16.83
N GLN A 128 -14.95 -1.71 16.50
CA GLN A 128 -14.11 -1.49 15.31
C GLN A 128 -13.50 -2.77 14.70
N VAL A 129 -13.06 -2.64 13.45
CA VAL A 129 -12.20 -3.58 12.73
C VAL A 129 -11.06 -2.82 12.07
N VAL A 130 -9.82 -3.27 12.27
CA VAL A 130 -8.62 -2.68 11.70
C VAL A 130 -8.02 -3.59 10.65
N TRP A 131 -7.72 -3.03 9.49
CA TRP A 131 -7.03 -3.68 8.39
C TRP A 131 -5.66 -3.09 8.17
N GLU A 132 -4.72 -3.95 7.81
CA GLU A 132 -3.44 -3.54 7.27
C GLU A 132 -3.20 -4.27 5.95
N GLY A 133 -2.77 -3.52 4.95
CA GLY A 133 -2.51 -4.05 3.64
C GLY A 133 -1.47 -3.24 2.89
N THR A 134 -1.26 -3.63 1.62
CA THR A 134 -0.20 -3.07 0.82
C THR A 134 -0.64 -2.81 -0.62
N ILE A 135 -0.08 -1.74 -1.21
CA ILE A 135 -0.23 -1.39 -2.61
C ILE A 135 1.12 -1.60 -3.30
N ARG A 136 1.09 -2.20 -4.48
CA ARG A 136 2.20 -2.24 -5.44
C ARG A 136 1.74 -1.61 -6.75
N ALA A 137 2.54 -0.75 -7.35
CA ALA A 137 2.27 -0.23 -8.69
C ALA A 137 3.57 0.03 -9.45
N LEU A 138 3.55 -0.18 -10.77
CA LEU A 138 4.66 0.20 -11.68
C LEU A 138 4.48 1.60 -12.26
N ASP A 139 3.33 2.24 -12.07
CA ASP A 139 3.05 3.60 -12.52
C ASP A 139 2.61 4.49 -11.35
N GLU A 140 3.10 5.73 -11.31
CA GLU A 140 2.88 6.64 -10.18
C GLU A 140 1.44 7.20 -10.22
N THR A 141 0.88 7.41 -11.40
CA THR A 141 -0.51 7.86 -11.53
C THR A 141 -1.46 6.77 -11.03
N VAL A 142 -1.19 5.51 -11.39
CA VAL A 142 -1.93 4.34 -10.88
C VAL A 142 -1.78 4.21 -9.37
N ARG A 143 -0.57 4.35 -8.83
CA ARG A 143 -0.28 4.31 -7.39
C ARG A 143 -1.14 5.32 -6.62
N GLN A 144 -1.10 6.58 -7.03
CA GLN A 144 -1.86 7.67 -6.41
C GLN A 144 -3.37 7.45 -6.55
N TYR A 145 -3.81 6.98 -7.72
CA TYR A 145 -5.21 6.67 -7.97
C TYR A 145 -5.72 5.59 -7.02
N ILE A 146 -5.00 4.46 -6.88
CA ILE A 146 -5.38 3.37 -5.98
C ILE A 146 -5.48 3.85 -4.54
N ALA A 147 -4.48 4.58 -4.05
CA ALA A 147 -4.47 5.11 -2.68
C ALA A 147 -5.69 5.99 -2.38
N ARG A 148 -6.03 6.90 -3.31
CA ARG A 148 -7.22 7.74 -3.21
C ARG A 148 -8.51 6.91 -3.23
N ARG A 149 -8.63 5.95 -4.16
CA ARG A 149 -9.85 5.13 -4.31
C ARG A 149 -10.12 4.21 -3.14
N ILE A 150 -9.07 3.65 -2.52
CA ILE A 150 -9.19 2.89 -1.27
C ILE A 150 -9.87 3.74 -0.19
N LYS A 151 -9.41 4.99 0.00
CA LYS A 151 -10.00 5.91 0.98
C LYS A 151 -11.45 6.25 0.66
N GLU A 152 -11.75 6.56 -0.60
CA GLU A 152 -13.11 6.88 -1.04
C GLU A 152 -14.08 5.71 -0.84
N LEU A 153 -13.69 4.48 -1.20
CA LEU A 153 -14.51 3.29 -0.98
C LEU A 153 -14.71 2.99 0.50
N ALA A 154 -13.65 3.09 1.31
CA ALA A 154 -13.74 2.87 2.75
C ALA A 154 -14.77 3.80 3.40
N VAL A 155 -14.71 5.10 3.07
CA VAL A 155 -15.63 6.11 3.61
C VAL A 155 -17.07 5.84 3.14
N ALA A 156 -17.26 5.65 1.83
CA ALA A 156 -18.60 5.47 1.26
C ALA A 156 -19.30 4.22 1.79
N ILE A 157 -18.59 3.09 1.86
CA ILE A 157 -19.16 1.81 2.31
C ILE A 157 -19.42 1.85 3.81
N SER A 158 -18.51 2.42 4.61
CA SER A 158 -18.75 2.56 6.05
C SER A 158 -19.98 3.41 6.33
N ALA A 159 -20.11 4.55 5.65
CA ALA A 159 -21.27 5.43 5.77
C ALA A 159 -22.58 4.76 5.33
N MET A 160 -22.55 3.94 4.27
CA MET A 160 -23.74 3.21 3.78
C MET A 160 -24.38 2.32 4.85
N PHE A 161 -23.56 1.74 5.73
CA PHE A 161 -24.02 0.89 6.83
C PHE A 161 -24.19 1.62 8.17
N GLY A 162 -24.09 2.96 8.18
CA GLY A 162 -24.21 3.78 9.39
C GLY A 162 -22.95 3.84 10.26
N GLY A 163 -21.82 3.35 9.77
CA GLY A 163 -20.52 3.44 10.42
C GLY A 163 -19.66 4.59 9.88
N SER A 164 -18.40 4.59 10.27
CA SER A 164 -17.37 5.49 9.73
C SER A 164 -16.05 4.76 9.55
N CYS A 165 -15.07 5.40 8.90
CA CYS A 165 -13.73 4.84 8.87
C CYS A 165 -12.65 5.91 8.89
N GLU A 166 -11.49 5.52 9.37
CA GLU A 166 -10.23 6.24 9.18
C GLU A 166 -9.36 5.42 8.23
N CYS A 167 -8.73 6.10 7.26
CA CYS A 167 -7.83 5.48 6.30
C CYS A 167 -6.54 6.27 6.24
N GLU A 168 -5.43 5.59 6.47
CA GLU A 168 -4.08 6.13 6.39
C GLU A 168 -3.31 5.40 5.29
N ILE A 169 -2.58 6.17 4.47
CA ILE A 169 -1.63 5.65 3.50
C ILE A 169 -0.23 6.04 3.98
N ILE A 170 0.60 5.03 4.23
CA ILE A 170 2.00 5.17 4.59
C ILE A 170 2.79 4.87 3.31
N TRP A 171 3.27 5.94 2.69
CA TRP A 171 4.04 5.88 1.45
C TRP A 171 5.43 5.29 1.69
N GLY A 172 5.79 4.25 0.95
CA GLY A 172 7.16 3.74 0.90
C GLY A 172 7.89 4.19 -0.36
N ALA A 173 8.89 3.40 -0.77
CA ALA A 173 9.72 3.73 -1.93
C ALA A 173 8.85 3.99 -3.17
N PRO A 174 9.05 5.12 -3.87
CA PRO A 174 8.42 5.37 -5.16
C PRO A 174 8.96 4.38 -6.21
N ARG A 175 8.27 4.32 -7.35
CA ARG A 175 8.77 3.62 -8.53
C ARG A 175 9.97 4.31 -9.17
#